data_AF-A0A1G9XGN9-F1
#
_entry.id   AF-A0A1G9XGN9-F1
#
_cell.length_a   1.000
_cell.length_b   1.000
_cell.length_c   1.000
_cell.angle_alpha   90.00
_cell.angle_beta   90.00
_cell.angle_gamma   90.00
#
_symmetry.space_group_name_H-M   'P 1'
#
loop_
_entity.id
_entity.type
_entity.pdbx_description
1 polymer ?
#
loop_
_entity_poly.entity_id
_entity_poly.type
_entity_poly.pdbx_seq_one_letter_code
_entity_poly.pdbx_strand_id
1 'polypeptide(L)'
;MTGAGSPHPLRSRLRSLRPVAFGADPAGERMERIRRSPNFADGVFRNPVAARTRPSGSTLEFAKIYFRKESRRRRGPAAPIPVHPTTLEDLAGPPASGLRLTWMGHSSVLAEIDGKRVLFDPVWGRRCSPFAFAGPKRLHAVPLPLAALGPVDVVVISHDHYDHLDLPSIRALASTDTLFAVPLGVGAHLERWGVAESRLRELDWNESTQVDGLRLTATPARHFCGRGLRNQQHTLWASWAVEGPSGHRIYHSGDTGYFPGFRDIGAEHGPFDATMIQIGAYSEYWPDIHMTPAEGMRAHLDLQGGQPSGVMLPIHWATFNLALHPWDEPGEWTQDAAEEAGQAVALPRPGEPFEPAGKLPDEPWWRTVSHPIGQPLSRPRRAEAATGTHGGDLDLAGER
;
A
#
# COMPACT_ATOMS: atom_id res chain seq x y z
N MET A 1 24.11 50.86 -10.49
CA MET A 1 23.39 50.46 -11.73
C MET A 1 24.14 49.26 -12.27
N THR A 2 23.62 48.04 -12.42
CA THR A 2 22.25 47.49 -12.41
C THR A 2 22.37 46.01 -12.05
N GLY A 3 21.53 45.53 -11.13
CA GLY A 3 21.42 44.11 -10.80
C GLY A 3 20.77 43.31 -11.93
N ALA A 4 21.33 42.14 -12.22
CA ALA A 4 20.71 41.14 -13.08
C ALA A 4 19.95 40.14 -12.18
N GLY A 5 18.63 40.31 -12.11
CA GLY A 5 17.72 39.40 -11.42
C GLY A 5 17.61 38.07 -12.15
N SER A 6 17.75 36.98 -11.41
CA SER A 6 17.57 35.60 -11.86
C SER A 6 16.14 35.34 -12.39
N PRO A 7 15.95 34.46 -13.38
CA PRO A 7 14.63 34.17 -13.95
C PRO A 7 13.90 33.09 -13.11
N HIS A 8 13.54 33.41 -11.86
CA HIS A 8 12.69 32.54 -11.02
C HIS A 8 11.43 33.19 -10.37
N PRO A 9 10.52 33.92 -11.07
CA PRO A 9 9.29 34.40 -10.42
C PRO A 9 8.02 33.59 -10.73
N LEU A 10 7.86 33.04 -11.94
CA LEU A 10 6.55 32.53 -12.41
C LEU A 10 6.20 31.12 -11.92
N ARG A 11 7.15 30.18 -11.94
CA ARG A 11 6.91 28.80 -11.47
C ARG A 11 6.70 28.71 -9.94
N SER A 12 7.37 29.59 -9.18
CA SER A 12 7.22 29.72 -7.72
C SER A 12 5.82 30.23 -7.36
N ARG A 13 5.34 31.30 -8.01
CA ARG A 13 4.01 31.88 -7.79
C ARG A 13 2.84 30.97 -8.20
N LEU A 14 3.02 30.07 -9.18
CA LEU A 14 2.00 29.07 -9.55
C LEU A 14 1.94 27.90 -8.56
N ARG A 15 3.02 27.61 -7.82
CA ARG A 15 3.03 26.56 -6.77
C ARG A 15 2.30 27.00 -5.50
N SER A 16 2.35 28.28 -5.14
CA SER A 16 1.62 28.83 -3.98
C SER A 16 0.09 28.82 -4.13
N LEU A 17 -0.42 28.62 -5.35
CA LEU A 17 -1.86 28.49 -5.64
C LEU A 17 -2.36 27.04 -5.63
N ARG A 18 -1.48 26.03 -5.51
CA ARG A 18 -1.91 24.62 -5.44
C ARG A 18 -2.49 24.30 -4.06
N PRO A 19 -3.64 23.58 -3.99
CA PRO A 19 -4.20 23.14 -2.71
C PRO A 19 -3.16 22.46 -1.83
N VAL A 20 -3.28 22.64 -0.51
CA VAL A 20 -2.27 22.14 0.44
C VAL A 20 -2.11 20.61 0.40
N ALA A 21 -3.16 19.89 0.01
CA ALA A 21 -3.17 18.43 -0.14
C ALA A 21 -2.21 17.90 -1.23
N PHE A 22 -1.73 18.74 -2.16
CA PHE A 22 -0.73 18.36 -3.15
C PHE A 22 0.69 18.19 -2.59
N GLY A 23 0.93 18.55 -1.32
CA GLY A 23 2.27 18.41 -0.72
C GLY A 23 3.29 19.40 -1.28
N ALA A 24 4.57 19.09 -1.12
CA ALA A 24 5.71 19.85 -1.64
C ALA A 24 6.67 18.96 -2.42
N ASP A 25 7.33 19.50 -3.43
CA ASP A 25 8.44 18.78 -4.08
C ASP A 25 9.68 18.82 -3.15
N PRO A 26 10.49 17.74 -3.09
CA PRO A 26 11.73 17.76 -2.33
C PRO A 26 12.72 18.80 -2.88
N ALA A 27 13.50 19.39 -1.98
CA ALA A 27 14.48 20.43 -2.25
C ALA A 27 15.67 20.32 -1.28
N GLY A 28 16.73 21.12 -1.51
CA GLY A 28 17.90 21.16 -0.64
C GLY A 28 18.56 19.80 -0.45
N GLU A 29 19.01 19.53 0.78
CA GLU A 29 19.70 18.29 1.17
C GLU A 29 18.90 17.02 0.83
N ARG A 30 17.58 17.05 1.03
CA ARG A 30 16.69 15.93 0.66
C ARG A 30 16.77 15.60 -0.83
N MET A 31 16.75 16.61 -1.70
CA MET A 31 16.87 16.39 -3.15
C MET A 31 18.28 15.92 -3.53
N GLU A 32 19.32 16.39 -2.84
CA GLU A 32 20.68 15.90 -3.05
C GLU A 32 20.82 14.43 -2.64
N ARG A 33 20.20 14.01 -1.53
CA ARG A 33 20.14 12.61 -1.12
C ARG A 33 19.39 11.75 -2.13
N ILE A 34 18.24 12.21 -2.63
CA ILE A 34 17.51 11.53 -3.72
C ILE A 34 18.41 11.32 -4.95
N ARG A 35 19.15 12.35 -5.38
CA ARG A 35 20.05 12.24 -6.55
C ARG A 35 21.23 11.28 -6.35
N ARG A 36 21.61 11.00 -5.10
CA ARG A 36 22.65 10.02 -4.75
C ARG A 36 22.12 8.61 -4.58
N SER A 37 20.80 8.42 -4.53
CA SER A 37 20.18 7.09 -4.44
C SER A 37 20.59 6.23 -5.63
N PRO A 38 20.99 4.96 -5.41
CA PRO A 38 21.22 4.02 -6.51
C PRO A 38 19.94 3.69 -7.28
N ASN A 39 18.77 3.93 -6.68
CA ASN A 39 17.45 3.66 -7.25
C ASN A 39 16.90 4.85 -8.07
N PHE A 40 17.62 5.98 -8.09
CA PHE A 40 17.23 7.20 -8.80
C PHE A 40 18.08 7.44 -10.04
N ALA A 41 17.47 7.47 -11.21
CA ALA A 41 18.16 7.70 -12.49
C ALA A 41 17.24 8.41 -13.50
N ASP A 42 17.84 9.22 -14.38
CA ASP A 42 17.12 10.04 -15.37
C ASP A 42 16.03 10.94 -14.77
N GLY A 43 16.23 11.39 -13.53
CA GLY A 43 15.29 12.27 -12.84
C GLY A 43 14.07 11.59 -12.23
N VAL A 44 14.05 10.25 -12.16
CA VAL A 44 12.96 9.47 -11.53
C VAL A 44 13.50 8.28 -10.77
N PHE A 45 12.75 7.82 -9.76
CA PHE A 45 13.01 6.51 -9.17
C PHE A 45 12.62 5.39 -10.15
N ARG A 46 13.35 4.28 -10.12
CA ARG A 46 13.13 3.14 -11.01
C ARG A 46 12.66 1.92 -10.22
N ASN A 47 11.75 1.17 -10.83
CA ASN A 47 11.25 -0.09 -10.27
C ASN A 47 12.35 -1.17 -10.25
N PRO A 48 12.33 -2.11 -9.30
CA PRO A 48 13.31 -3.20 -9.20
C PRO A 48 13.24 -4.14 -10.41
N VAL A 49 12.08 -4.23 -11.05
CA VAL A 49 11.85 -4.89 -12.33
C VAL A 49 11.00 -3.97 -13.21
N ALA A 50 11.14 -4.05 -14.54
CA ALA A 50 10.39 -3.20 -15.46
C ALA A 50 8.87 -3.26 -15.18
N ALA A 51 8.18 -2.11 -15.16
CA ALA A 51 6.77 -2.04 -14.78
C ALA A 51 5.99 -1.10 -15.71
N ARG A 52 4.78 -1.50 -16.10
CA ARG A 52 3.80 -0.62 -16.75
C ARG A 52 2.97 0.11 -15.71
N THR A 53 3.27 1.38 -15.52
CA THR A 53 2.61 2.27 -14.55
C THR A 53 1.46 3.07 -15.16
N ARG A 54 1.35 3.11 -16.49
CA ARG A 54 0.26 3.77 -17.20
C ARG A 54 -0.74 2.74 -17.72
N PRO A 55 -2.06 3.03 -17.67
CA PRO A 55 -3.07 2.18 -18.28
C PRO A 55 -2.71 1.87 -19.73
N SER A 56 -2.69 0.58 -20.06
CA SER A 56 -2.54 0.10 -21.43
C SER A 56 -3.89 0.13 -22.16
N GLY A 57 -3.88 0.13 -23.50
CA GLY A 57 -5.10 0.01 -24.31
C GLY A 57 -5.81 1.33 -24.65
N SER A 58 -6.97 1.19 -25.32
CA SER A 58 -7.76 2.31 -25.84
C SER A 58 -8.51 3.05 -24.73
N THR A 59 -8.31 4.37 -24.64
CA THR A 59 -9.03 5.26 -23.71
C THR A 59 -10.55 5.18 -23.89
N LEU A 60 -11.02 4.93 -25.12
CA LEU A 60 -12.44 4.75 -25.43
C LEU A 60 -13.00 3.44 -24.86
N GLU A 61 -12.26 2.34 -24.98
CA GLU A 61 -12.66 1.04 -24.42
C GLU A 61 -12.68 1.08 -22.89
N PHE A 62 -11.66 1.71 -22.29
CA PHE A 62 -11.63 1.96 -20.86
C PHE A 62 -12.86 2.76 -20.41
N ALA A 63 -13.20 3.84 -21.13
CA ALA A 63 -14.38 4.64 -20.82
C ALA A 63 -15.68 3.84 -20.93
N LYS A 64 -15.86 3.03 -21.98
CA LYS A 64 -17.04 2.16 -22.13
C LYS A 64 -17.22 1.22 -20.93
N ILE A 65 -16.14 0.56 -20.51
CA ILE A 65 -16.17 -0.36 -19.36
C ILE A 65 -16.38 0.41 -18.05
N TYR A 66 -15.73 1.57 -17.90
CA TYR A 66 -15.89 2.41 -16.72
C TYR A 66 -17.34 2.86 -16.51
N PHE A 67 -18.05 3.21 -17.59
CA PHE A 67 -19.43 3.69 -17.58
C PHE A 67 -20.50 2.60 -17.72
N ARG A 68 -20.13 1.33 -17.97
CA ARG A 68 -21.08 0.21 -18.07
C ARG A 68 -21.87 0.02 -16.77
N LYS A 69 -23.19 0.23 -16.83
CA LYS A 69 -24.09 0.30 -15.66
C LYS A 69 -24.10 -0.97 -14.80
N GLU A 70 -24.11 -2.14 -15.43
CA GLU A 70 -24.10 -3.45 -14.75
C GLU A 70 -22.83 -3.65 -13.92
N SER A 71 -21.67 -3.47 -14.55
CA SER A 71 -20.37 -3.58 -13.88
C SER A 71 -20.24 -2.58 -12.75
N ARG A 72 -20.70 -1.33 -12.93
CA ARG A 72 -20.67 -0.29 -11.90
C ARG A 72 -21.45 -0.65 -10.64
N ARG A 73 -22.58 -1.36 -10.77
CA ARG A 73 -23.38 -1.78 -9.62
C ARG A 73 -22.61 -2.74 -8.70
N ARG A 74 -21.75 -3.59 -9.27
CA ARG A 74 -20.93 -4.56 -8.53
C ARG A 74 -19.69 -3.93 -7.89
N ARG A 75 -19.32 -2.69 -8.20
CA ARG A 75 -18.15 -2.01 -7.61
C ARG A 75 -18.42 -1.34 -6.26
N GLY A 76 -19.56 -1.64 -5.65
CA GLY A 76 -19.91 -1.20 -4.31
C GLY A 76 -20.86 -2.19 -3.64
N PRO A 77 -20.99 -2.11 -2.31
CA PRO A 77 -21.83 -3.01 -1.55
C PRO A 77 -23.31 -2.69 -1.76
N ALA A 78 -24.16 -3.70 -1.57
CA ALA A 78 -25.62 -3.60 -1.61
C ALA A 78 -26.21 -3.05 -0.30
N ALA A 79 -25.47 -3.15 0.80
CA ALA A 79 -25.84 -2.68 2.14
C ALA A 79 -24.62 -2.06 2.84
N PRO A 80 -24.78 -1.34 3.97
CA PRO A 80 -23.65 -0.81 4.73
C PRO A 80 -22.69 -1.93 5.16
N ILE A 81 -21.39 -1.75 4.89
CA ILE A 81 -20.35 -2.70 5.34
C ILE A 81 -20.38 -2.80 6.87
N PRO A 82 -20.38 -4.03 7.45
CA PRO A 82 -20.32 -4.20 8.88
C PRO A 82 -18.95 -3.75 9.40
N VAL A 83 -18.94 -2.69 10.20
CA VAL A 83 -17.74 -2.19 10.89
C VAL A 83 -17.79 -2.71 12.32
N HIS A 84 -16.70 -3.31 12.79
CA HIS A 84 -16.58 -3.69 14.18
C HIS A 84 -16.51 -2.41 15.03
N PRO A 85 -17.35 -2.25 16.06
CA PRO A 85 -17.38 -1.04 16.88
C PRO A 85 -16.22 -1.06 17.88
N THR A 86 -14.98 -0.93 17.38
CA THR A 86 -13.78 -0.92 18.22
C THR A 86 -13.94 0.11 19.32
N THR A 87 -13.84 -0.33 20.56
CA THR A 87 -13.88 0.52 21.73
C THR A 87 -12.46 0.86 22.18
N LEU A 88 -12.34 1.87 23.03
CA LEU A 88 -11.08 2.11 23.73
C LEU A 88 -10.65 0.90 24.55
N GLU A 89 -11.59 0.11 25.05
CA GLU A 89 -11.34 -1.10 25.85
C GLU A 89 -10.66 -2.20 25.03
N ASP A 90 -11.09 -2.39 23.77
CA ASP A 90 -10.45 -3.32 22.84
C ASP A 90 -8.97 -3.00 22.63
N LEU A 91 -8.58 -1.73 22.77
CA LEU A 91 -7.21 -1.24 22.62
C LEU A 91 -6.56 -0.82 23.95
N ALA A 92 -7.20 -1.04 25.11
CA ALA A 92 -6.70 -0.54 26.39
C ALA A 92 -5.58 -1.40 26.98
N GLY A 93 -5.67 -2.72 26.78
CA GLY A 93 -4.66 -3.68 27.24
C GLY A 93 -3.64 -4.03 26.16
N PRO A 94 -2.39 -4.39 26.54
CA PRO A 94 -1.44 -4.98 25.62
C PRO A 94 -1.95 -6.36 25.13
N PRO A 95 -1.64 -6.76 23.89
CA PRO A 95 -1.97 -8.10 23.40
C PRO A 95 -1.26 -9.19 24.22
N ALA A 96 -1.94 -10.31 24.44
CA ALA A 96 -1.43 -11.40 25.27
C ALA A 96 -0.20 -12.08 24.65
N SER A 97 -0.19 -12.23 23.32
CA SER A 97 0.96 -12.73 22.56
C SER A 97 2.09 -11.72 22.38
N GLY A 98 1.83 -10.43 22.61
CA GLY A 98 2.74 -9.34 22.24
C GLY A 98 2.52 -8.80 20.82
N LEU A 99 1.64 -9.41 20.00
CA LEU A 99 1.30 -8.93 18.67
C LEU A 99 -0.22 -8.90 18.41
N ARG A 100 -0.76 -7.72 18.10
CA ARG A 100 -2.14 -7.52 17.66
C ARG A 100 -2.21 -6.62 16.44
N LEU A 101 -3.05 -6.99 15.49
CA LEU A 101 -3.35 -6.19 14.30
C LEU A 101 -4.82 -5.76 14.32
N THR A 102 -5.06 -4.51 13.94
CA THR A 102 -6.41 -3.96 13.75
C THR A 102 -6.48 -3.27 12.40
N TRP A 103 -7.25 -3.84 11.48
CA TRP A 103 -7.43 -3.27 10.14
C TRP A 103 -8.44 -2.12 10.17
N MET A 104 -7.97 -0.89 9.91
CA MET A 104 -8.80 0.32 9.96
C MET A 104 -9.54 0.61 8.63
N GLY A 105 -9.24 -0.19 7.61
CA GLY A 105 -9.71 -0.04 6.24
C GLY A 105 -8.59 0.36 5.28
N HIS A 106 -8.73 -0.06 4.03
CA HIS A 106 -7.78 0.14 2.93
C HIS A 106 -6.40 -0.42 3.32
N SER A 107 -5.33 0.36 3.25
CA SER A 107 -4.00 -0.03 3.73
C SER A 107 -3.70 0.45 5.15
N SER A 108 -4.67 1.06 5.83
CA SER A 108 -4.50 1.52 7.20
C SER A 108 -4.60 0.36 8.20
N VAL A 109 -3.51 0.08 8.90
CA VAL A 109 -3.44 -0.95 9.94
C VAL A 109 -2.77 -0.37 11.18
N LEU A 110 -3.41 -0.54 12.34
CA LEU A 110 -2.74 -0.37 13.62
C LEU A 110 -2.13 -1.71 14.02
N ALA A 111 -0.81 -1.74 14.18
CA ALA A 111 -0.09 -2.88 14.73
C ALA A 111 0.40 -2.53 16.14
N GLU A 112 0.03 -3.35 17.11
CA GLU A 112 0.61 -3.36 18.44
C GLU A 112 1.60 -4.51 18.52
N ILE A 113 2.88 -4.18 18.52
CA ILE A 113 3.99 -5.12 18.39
C ILE A 113 4.99 -4.86 19.52
N ASP A 114 5.17 -5.84 20.40
CA ASP A 114 6.13 -5.80 21.51
C ASP A 114 6.03 -4.54 22.38
N GLY A 115 4.78 -4.15 22.67
CA GLY A 115 4.46 -2.97 23.48
C GLY A 115 4.57 -1.63 22.75
N LYS A 116 4.71 -1.65 21.41
CA LYS A 116 4.78 -0.46 20.56
C LYS A 116 3.63 -0.40 19.56
N ARG A 117 3.21 0.82 19.19
CA ARG A 117 2.15 1.10 18.23
C ARG A 117 2.72 1.64 16.93
N VAL A 118 2.57 0.87 15.87
CA VAL A 118 2.91 1.23 14.50
C VAL A 118 1.62 1.46 13.71
N LEU A 119 1.47 2.63 13.11
CA LEU A 119 0.31 2.96 12.27
C LEU A 119 0.74 3.06 10.80
N PHE A 120 0.32 2.09 10.00
CA PHE A 120 0.63 2.06 8.57
C PHE A 120 -0.39 2.86 7.76
N ASP A 121 0.08 3.63 6.77
CA ASP A 121 -0.70 4.33 5.74
C ASP A 121 -2.04 4.92 6.24
N PRO A 122 -2.04 5.82 7.26
CA PRO A 122 -3.27 6.26 7.90
C PRO A 122 -4.12 7.16 6.99
N VAL A 123 -5.33 6.71 6.63
CA VAL A 123 -6.32 7.48 5.86
C VAL A 123 -7.65 7.61 6.62
N TRP A 124 -7.78 8.71 7.38
CA TRP A 124 -9.01 9.07 8.08
C TRP A 124 -9.92 9.97 7.24
N GLY A 125 -9.39 10.55 6.17
CA GLY A 125 -10.13 11.33 5.19
C GLY A 125 -11.34 10.60 4.63
N ARG A 126 -12.43 11.34 4.36
CA ARG A 126 -13.64 10.79 3.72
C ARG A 126 -13.40 10.38 2.26
N ARG A 127 -12.35 10.92 1.63
CA ARG A 127 -12.00 10.72 0.23
C ARG A 127 -10.49 10.66 0.05
N CYS A 128 -10.03 9.82 -0.86
CA CYS A 128 -8.64 9.79 -1.32
C CYS A 128 -8.49 10.77 -2.49
N SER A 129 -8.32 12.06 -2.17
CA SER A 129 -8.34 13.12 -3.18
C SER A 129 -7.68 14.40 -2.66
N PRO A 130 -7.08 15.22 -3.54
CA PRO A 130 -6.66 16.56 -3.18
C PRO A 130 -7.84 17.51 -2.89
N PHE A 131 -9.07 17.11 -3.21
CA PHE A 131 -10.28 17.93 -3.08
C PHE A 131 -11.29 17.27 -2.15
N ALA A 132 -11.88 18.05 -1.24
CA ALA A 132 -12.91 17.54 -0.33
C ALA A 132 -14.23 17.12 -1.02
N PHE A 133 -14.51 17.68 -2.19
CA PHE A 133 -15.78 17.48 -2.92
C PHE A 133 -15.71 16.46 -4.05
N ALA A 134 -14.52 16.05 -4.50
CA ALA A 134 -14.32 15.19 -5.66
C ALA A 134 -13.37 14.02 -5.34
N GLY A 135 -13.41 12.95 -6.16
CA GLY A 135 -12.57 11.77 -6.00
C GLY A 135 -13.20 10.63 -5.20
N PRO A 136 -12.55 9.45 -5.12
CA PRO A 136 -13.09 8.26 -4.49
C PRO A 136 -13.51 8.53 -3.04
N LYS A 137 -14.76 8.18 -2.70
CA LYS A 137 -15.28 8.25 -1.34
C LYS A 137 -15.21 6.87 -0.73
N ARG A 138 -14.91 6.79 0.56
CA ARG A 138 -14.95 5.53 1.28
C ARG A 138 -16.33 4.91 1.38
N LEU A 139 -16.35 3.58 1.46
CA LEU A 139 -17.53 2.72 1.49
C LEU A 139 -18.09 2.50 2.90
N HIS A 140 -17.29 2.70 3.95
CA HIS A 140 -17.70 2.59 5.35
C HIS A 140 -17.18 3.77 6.19
N ALA A 141 -17.62 3.89 7.46
CA ALA A 141 -17.08 4.85 8.44
C ALA A 141 -15.75 4.36 9.02
N VAL A 142 -14.91 5.23 9.62
CA VAL A 142 -13.57 4.81 10.07
C VAL A 142 -13.89 4.12 11.39
N PRO A 143 -13.36 2.91 11.64
CA PRO A 143 -13.80 2.16 12.80
C PRO A 143 -13.66 2.94 14.10
N LEU A 144 -12.62 3.77 14.20
CA LEU A 144 -12.35 4.60 15.37
C LEU A 144 -11.81 5.99 14.97
N PRO A 145 -12.15 7.08 15.70
CA PRO A 145 -11.47 8.37 15.55
C PRO A 145 -9.96 8.25 15.85
N LEU A 146 -9.12 8.99 15.13
CA LEU A 146 -7.66 8.89 15.25
C LEU A 146 -7.17 9.18 16.69
N ALA A 147 -7.78 10.14 17.38
CA ALA A 147 -7.44 10.49 18.75
C ALA A 147 -7.72 9.35 19.77
N ALA A 148 -8.61 8.41 19.42
CA ALA A 148 -8.94 7.27 20.28
C ALA A 148 -7.98 6.08 20.07
N LEU A 149 -7.03 6.15 19.13
CA LEU A 149 -5.94 5.15 19.03
C LEU A 149 -4.95 5.24 20.21
N GLY A 150 -5.00 6.30 21.02
CA GLY A 150 -3.96 6.60 22.00
C GLY A 150 -2.63 7.01 21.35
N PRO A 151 -1.53 6.99 22.11
CA PRO A 151 -0.20 7.29 21.58
C PRO A 151 0.19 6.32 20.46
N VAL A 152 0.69 6.87 19.35
CA VAL A 152 1.29 6.10 18.24
C VAL A 152 2.78 6.42 18.25
N ASP A 153 3.62 5.41 18.44
CA ASP A 153 5.08 5.58 18.49
C ASP A 153 5.60 6.00 17.10
N VAL A 154 5.17 5.30 16.04
CA VAL A 154 5.60 5.58 14.67
C VAL A 154 4.49 5.37 13.65
N VAL A 155 4.39 6.31 12.73
CA VAL A 155 3.60 6.19 11.50
C VAL A 155 4.52 5.74 10.38
N VAL A 156 4.09 4.73 9.63
CA VAL A 156 4.80 4.21 8.47
C VAL A 156 4.01 4.55 7.22
N ILE A 157 4.66 5.20 6.25
CA ILE A 157 4.06 5.50 4.95
C ILE A 157 4.74 4.64 3.89
N SER A 158 3.96 3.95 3.05
CA SER A 158 4.48 3.19 1.92
C SER A 158 4.84 4.09 0.75
N HIS A 159 3.98 5.05 0.39
CA HIS A 159 4.21 5.97 -0.73
C HIS A 159 3.24 7.17 -0.70
N ASP A 160 3.34 8.05 -1.70
CA ASP A 160 2.67 9.36 -1.66
C ASP A 160 1.29 9.44 -2.32
N HIS A 161 0.62 8.35 -2.68
CA HIS A 161 -0.73 8.44 -3.24
C HIS A 161 -1.77 8.86 -2.20
N TYR A 162 -2.90 9.40 -2.65
CA TYR A 162 -3.91 10.00 -1.77
C TYR A 162 -4.62 9.00 -0.85
N ASP A 163 -4.59 7.73 -1.20
CA ASP A 163 -5.16 6.61 -0.45
C ASP A 163 -4.16 5.92 0.48
N HIS A 164 -2.91 6.39 0.53
CA HIS A 164 -1.88 5.95 1.48
C HIS A 164 -1.34 7.11 2.33
N LEU A 165 -1.38 8.33 1.78
CA LEU A 165 -0.91 9.55 2.41
C LEU A 165 -1.99 10.64 2.43
N ASP A 166 -2.71 10.69 3.56
CA ASP A 166 -3.87 11.56 3.78
C ASP A 166 -3.53 12.80 4.61
N LEU A 167 -3.79 13.99 4.05
CA LEU A 167 -3.49 15.27 4.70
C LEU A 167 -4.17 15.43 6.09
N PRO A 168 -5.49 15.20 6.23
CA PRO A 168 -6.15 15.20 7.54
C PRO A 168 -5.48 14.32 8.59
N SER A 169 -5.17 13.06 8.24
CA SER A 169 -4.46 12.15 9.16
C SER A 169 -3.12 12.72 9.60
N ILE A 170 -2.26 13.10 8.64
CA ILE A 170 -0.92 13.59 8.94
C ILE A 170 -0.97 14.86 9.79
N ARG A 171 -1.89 15.79 9.54
CA ARG A 171 -2.03 17.00 10.35
C ARG A 171 -2.44 16.71 11.79
N ALA A 172 -3.33 15.75 11.99
CA ALA A 172 -3.72 15.35 13.34
C ALA A 172 -2.51 14.73 14.07
N LEU A 173 -1.76 13.84 13.43
CA LEU A 173 -0.55 13.22 14.00
C LEU A 173 0.63 14.20 14.13
N ALA A 174 0.66 15.26 13.33
CA ALA A 174 1.66 16.32 13.48
C ALA A 174 1.51 17.07 14.82
N SER A 175 0.33 17.02 15.46
CA SER A 175 0.09 17.62 16.78
C SER A 175 0.46 16.72 17.96
N THR A 176 0.97 15.51 17.71
CA THR A 176 1.47 14.57 18.74
C THR A 176 3.00 14.44 18.65
N ASP A 177 3.60 13.64 19.54
CA ASP A 177 5.03 13.30 19.51
C ASP A 177 5.38 12.15 18.55
N THR A 178 4.41 11.68 17.76
CA THR A 178 4.57 10.55 16.83
C THR A 178 5.71 10.82 15.84
N LEU A 179 6.56 9.80 15.65
CA LEU A 179 7.60 9.76 14.63
C LEU A 179 7.05 9.23 13.30
N PHE A 180 7.73 9.52 12.19
CA PHE A 180 7.31 9.09 10.86
C PHE A 180 8.46 8.42 10.11
N ALA A 181 8.26 7.16 9.71
CA ALA A 181 9.13 6.45 8.80
C ALA A 181 8.51 6.47 7.39
N VAL A 182 9.24 7.05 6.42
CA VAL A 182 8.71 7.30 5.08
C VAL A 182 9.79 7.08 4.01
N PRO A 183 9.44 6.82 2.74
CA PRO A 183 10.41 6.70 1.67
C PRO A 183 11.03 8.07 1.36
N LEU A 184 12.23 8.05 0.75
CA LEU A 184 12.91 9.26 0.29
C LEU A 184 12.00 10.23 -0.47
N GLY A 185 12.02 11.50 -0.07
CA GLY A 185 11.27 12.57 -0.73
C GLY A 185 9.90 12.81 -0.14
N VAL A 186 9.25 11.78 0.44
CA VAL A 186 7.91 11.89 1.04
C VAL A 186 7.92 12.86 2.23
N GLY A 187 9.06 12.98 2.94
CA GLY A 187 9.21 13.91 4.06
C GLY A 187 8.89 15.37 3.70
N ALA A 188 9.14 15.79 2.45
CA ALA A 188 8.80 17.14 1.99
C ALA A 188 7.29 17.43 2.08
N HIS A 189 6.44 16.42 1.87
CA HIS A 189 4.99 16.57 2.04
C HIS A 189 4.63 16.74 3.52
N LEU A 190 5.19 15.90 4.39
CA LEU A 190 4.93 15.89 5.83
C LEU A 190 5.38 17.21 6.48
N GLU A 191 6.55 17.72 6.14
CA GLU A 191 7.04 19.03 6.60
C GLU A 191 6.11 20.16 6.21
N ARG A 192 5.66 20.19 4.95
CA ARG A 192 4.68 21.17 4.48
C ARG A 192 3.37 21.10 5.28
N TRP A 193 3.04 19.93 5.82
CA TRP A 193 1.83 19.71 6.60
C TRP A 193 2.01 19.88 8.11
N GLY A 194 3.21 20.24 8.57
CA GLY A 194 3.49 20.62 9.95
C GLY A 194 4.26 19.59 10.77
N VAL A 195 4.75 18.51 10.16
CA VAL A 195 5.65 17.57 10.85
C VAL A 195 7.05 18.18 10.93
N ALA A 196 7.65 18.19 12.11
CA ALA A 196 9.02 18.68 12.28
C ALA A 196 10.03 17.71 11.66
N GLU A 197 11.06 18.23 10.99
CA GLU A 197 12.12 17.43 10.35
C GLU A 197 12.76 16.41 11.30
N SER A 198 12.97 16.79 12.57
CA SER A 198 13.53 15.90 13.61
C SER A 198 12.70 14.64 13.89
N ARG A 199 11.41 14.64 13.52
CA ARG A 199 10.50 13.49 13.65
C ARG A 199 10.43 12.61 12.41
N LEU A 200 11.12 12.97 11.34
CA LEU A 200 11.13 12.21 10.09
C LEU A 200 12.30 11.23 10.04
N ARG A 201 12.04 10.04 9.52
CA ARG A 201 13.01 9.02 9.13
C ARG A 201 12.76 8.68 7.67
N GLU A 202 13.42 9.42 6.78
CA GLU A 202 13.35 9.18 5.34
C GLU A 202 14.34 8.08 4.94
N LEU A 203 13.87 7.05 4.24
CA LEU A 203 14.66 5.86 3.90
C LEU A 203 14.60 5.54 2.40
N ASP A 204 15.72 5.12 1.85
CA ASP A 204 15.78 4.41 0.56
C ASP A 204 15.51 2.92 0.77
N TRP A 205 15.35 2.15 -0.31
CA TRP A 205 15.27 0.70 -0.19
C TRP A 205 16.51 0.10 0.45
N ASN A 206 16.27 -0.90 1.29
CA ASN A 206 17.23 -1.63 2.11
C ASN A 206 17.91 -0.78 3.21
N GLU A 207 17.43 0.46 3.44
CA GLU A 207 17.83 1.23 4.63
C GLU A 207 16.88 0.95 5.80
N SER A 208 17.45 0.97 7.01
CA SER A 208 16.70 0.79 8.26
C SER A 208 16.86 1.97 9.21
N THR A 209 15.87 2.16 10.07
CA THR A 209 15.94 3.07 11.24
C THR A 209 15.47 2.36 12.50
N GLN A 210 15.97 2.82 13.65
CA GLN A 210 15.45 2.43 14.96
C GLN A 210 14.47 3.49 15.49
N VAL A 211 13.35 3.06 16.05
CA VAL A 211 12.39 3.91 16.79
C VAL A 211 11.95 3.16 18.06
N ASP A 212 12.40 3.63 19.22
CA ASP A 212 12.04 3.04 20.52
C ASP A 212 12.14 1.51 20.59
N GLY A 213 13.20 0.95 19.99
CA GLY A 213 13.45 -0.49 19.95
C GLY A 213 12.84 -1.21 18.73
N LEU A 214 11.92 -0.59 18.00
CA LEU A 214 11.49 -1.08 16.67
C LEU A 214 12.61 -0.88 15.66
N ARG A 215 12.85 -1.91 14.84
CA ARG A 215 13.61 -1.78 13.59
C ARG A 215 12.64 -1.69 12.44
N LEU A 216 12.68 -0.60 11.69
CA LEU A 216 11.88 -0.41 10.48
C LEU A 216 12.81 -0.39 9.28
N THR A 217 12.56 -1.25 8.30
CA THR A 217 13.34 -1.33 7.06
C THR A 217 12.42 -1.05 5.88
N ALA A 218 12.78 -0.03 5.09
CA ALA A 218 12.11 0.22 3.82
C ALA A 218 12.62 -0.81 2.81
N THR A 219 11.74 -1.66 2.32
CA THR A 219 12.06 -2.74 1.37
C THR A 219 11.54 -2.42 -0.03
N PRO A 220 12.13 -3.02 -1.09
CA PRO A 220 11.71 -2.77 -2.46
C PRO A 220 10.22 -3.00 -2.71
N ALA A 221 9.66 -2.25 -3.66
CA ALA A 221 8.29 -2.42 -4.13
C ALA A 221 8.22 -2.11 -5.63
N ARG A 222 7.24 -2.69 -6.32
CA ARG A 222 6.96 -2.47 -7.73
C ARG A 222 5.72 -1.59 -7.90
N HIS A 223 5.92 -0.27 -7.86
CA HIS A 223 4.85 0.72 -7.92
C HIS A 223 5.34 2.04 -8.55
N PHE A 224 4.65 3.15 -8.30
CA PHE A 224 5.07 4.50 -8.67
C PHE A 224 4.53 5.52 -7.67
N CYS A 225 5.00 6.76 -7.73
CA CYS A 225 4.47 7.85 -6.92
C CYS A 225 3.87 8.95 -7.77
N GLY A 226 3.00 9.75 -7.16
CA GLY A 226 2.66 11.07 -7.67
C GLY A 226 1.37 11.67 -7.15
N ARG A 227 1.46 12.95 -6.77
CA ARG A 227 0.29 13.74 -6.31
C ARG A 227 -0.21 14.79 -7.32
N GLY A 228 0.48 14.99 -8.46
CA GLY A 228 0.18 16.09 -9.38
C GLY A 228 0.06 15.68 -10.85
N LEU A 229 -0.76 16.41 -11.60
CA LEU A 229 -1.06 16.12 -13.02
C LEU A 229 0.12 16.28 -13.99
N ARG A 230 1.20 16.99 -13.62
CA ARG A 230 2.29 17.42 -14.55
C ARG A 230 3.71 17.51 -13.95
N ASN A 231 3.95 17.00 -12.75
CA ASN A 231 5.31 17.05 -12.16
C ASN A 231 6.04 15.73 -12.39
N GLN A 232 7.34 15.79 -12.71
CA GLN A 232 8.26 14.68 -12.43
C GLN A 232 8.24 14.46 -10.93
N GLN A 233 7.86 13.25 -10.51
CA GLN A 233 7.71 12.91 -9.09
C GLN A 233 9.06 12.40 -8.60
N HIS A 234 9.56 13.00 -7.52
CA HIS A 234 10.87 12.69 -6.91
C HIS A 234 10.69 12.03 -5.55
N THR A 235 9.60 11.29 -5.37
CA THR A 235 9.25 10.55 -4.16
C THR A 235 9.41 9.06 -4.45
N LEU A 236 10.05 8.34 -3.53
CA LEU A 236 10.16 6.89 -3.58
C LEU A 236 8.86 6.25 -3.05
N TRP A 237 8.64 4.99 -3.40
CA TRP A 237 7.63 4.10 -2.82
C TRP A 237 8.33 2.90 -2.19
N ALA A 238 7.81 2.34 -1.11
CA ALA A 238 8.40 1.20 -0.43
C ALA A 238 7.33 0.28 0.17
N SER A 239 7.70 -0.98 0.34
CA SER A 239 7.07 -1.87 1.32
C SER A 239 7.91 -1.86 2.59
N TRP A 240 7.42 -2.41 3.70
CA TRP A 240 8.07 -2.26 5.01
C TRP A 240 8.15 -3.57 5.78
N ALA A 241 9.36 -3.92 6.22
CA ALA A 241 9.58 -4.91 7.27
C ALA A 241 9.74 -4.19 8.61
N VAL A 242 9.06 -4.68 9.65
CA VAL A 242 9.16 -4.16 11.01
C VAL A 242 9.45 -5.30 11.97
N GLU A 243 10.53 -5.15 12.74
CA GLU A 243 10.93 -6.07 13.81
C GLU A 243 10.76 -5.37 15.17
N GLY A 244 10.05 -6.05 16.06
CA GLY A 244 9.76 -5.61 17.42
C GLY A 244 10.88 -5.94 18.42
N PRO A 245 10.96 -5.22 19.55
CA PRO A 245 11.96 -5.45 20.60
C PRO A 245 12.06 -6.88 21.15
N SER A 246 10.98 -7.67 21.10
CA SER A 246 10.96 -9.06 21.60
C SER A 246 11.01 -10.09 20.47
N GLY A 247 11.24 -9.64 19.23
CA GLY A 247 11.49 -10.49 18.07
C GLY A 247 10.29 -10.73 17.17
N HIS A 248 9.11 -10.14 17.45
CA HIS A 248 7.99 -10.21 16.50
C HIS A 248 8.35 -9.50 15.19
N ARG A 249 7.87 -10.03 14.06
CA ARG A 249 8.17 -9.51 12.73
C ARG A 249 6.91 -9.40 11.91
N ILE A 250 6.65 -8.20 11.38
CA ILE A 250 5.53 -7.95 10.47
C ILE A 250 6.00 -7.30 9.17
N TYR A 251 5.23 -7.52 8.11
CA TYR A 251 5.49 -6.95 6.79
C TYR A 251 4.28 -6.16 6.28
N HIS A 252 4.47 -4.97 5.70
CA HIS A 252 3.42 -4.20 5.03
C HIS A 252 3.79 -3.96 3.57
N SER A 253 2.94 -4.43 2.65
CA SER A 253 3.22 -4.40 1.21
C SER A 253 3.07 -3.04 0.53
N GLY A 254 2.46 -2.05 1.19
CA GLY A 254 1.92 -0.87 0.51
C GLY A 254 0.78 -1.28 -0.44
N ASP A 255 0.95 -0.98 -1.72
CA ASP A 255 0.07 -1.40 -2.82
C ASP A 255 0.85 -1.93 -4.03
N THR A 256 2.05 -2.43 -3.78
CA THR A 256 2.98 -2.97 -4.77
C THR A 256 2.34 -4.00 -5.72
N GLY A 257 2.82 -4.04 -6.97
CA GLY A 257 2.62 -5.20 -7.84
C GLY A 257 3.54 -6.35 -7.48
N TYR A 258 3.27 -7.53 -8.05
CA TYR A 258 4.11 -8.70 -7.81
C TYR A 258 5.49 -8.55 -8.47
N PHE A 259 6.54 -8.97 -7.75
CA PHE A 259 7.89 -9.10 -8.26
C PHE A 259 8.67 -10.19 -7.48
N PRO A 260 9.72 -10.79 -8.06
CA PRO A 260 10.45 -11.88 -7.42
C PRO A 260 11.16 -11.52 -6.10
N GLY A 261 11.42 -10.23 -5.86
CA GLY A 261 12.18 -9.77 -4.70
C GLY A 261 11.49 -9.98 -3.36
N PHE A 262 10.21 -10.38 -3.32
CA PHE A 262 9.59 -10.88 -2.09
C PHE A 262 10.33 -12.06 -1.47
N ARG A 263 10.99 -12.90 -2.29
CA ARG A 263 11.82 -14.01 -1.79
C ARG A 263 13.06 -13.51 -1.07
N ASP A 264 13.71 -12.49 -1.63
CA ASP A 264 14.90 -11.89 -1.04
C ASP A 264 14.53 -11.19 0.28
N ILE A 265 13.41 -10.45 0.29
CA ILE A 265 12.86 -9.83 1.50
C ILE A 265 12.55 -10.89 2.57
N GLY A 266 11.90 -12.00 2.19
CA GLY A 266 11.60 -13.10 3.10
C GLY A 266 12.85 -13.78 3.66
N ALA A 267 13.88 -13.96 2.83
CA ALA A 267 15.16 -14.54 3.25
C ALA A 267 15.94 -13.63 4.20
N GLU A 268 15.87 -12.31 4.02
CA GLU A 268 16.62 -11.33 4.82
C GLU A 268 15.91 -10.96 6.13
N HIS A 269 14.60 -10.79 6.08
CA HIS A 269 13.83 -10.23 7.21
C HIS A 269 12.83 -11.21 7.80
N GLY A 270 12.44 -12.25 7.07
CA GLY A 270 11.49 -13.25 7.54
C GLY A 270 12.10 -14.32 8.48
N PRO A 271 11.31 -15.36 8.81
CA PRO A 271 9.88 -15.45 8.57
C PRO A 271 9.11 -14.37 9.36
N PHE A 272 7.92 -14.01 8.88
CA PHE A 272 7.08 -12.99 9.52
C PHE A 272 5.94 -13.65 10.30
N ASP A 273 5.61 -13.13 11.48
CA ASP A 273 4.42 -13.55 12.22
C ASP A 273 3.15 -13.19 11.46
N ALA A 274 3.15 -12.01 10.81
CA ALA A 274 2.07 -11.58 9.96
C ALA A 274 2.53 -10.68 8.79
N THR A 275 1.85 -10.80 7.66
CA THR A 275 2.05 -9.93 6.50
C THR A 275 0.75 -9.23 6.12
N MET A 276 0.81 -7.93 5.87
CA MET A 276 -0.30 -7.09 5.42
C MET A 276 -0.18 -6.88 3.91
N ILE A 277 -0.94 -7.66 3.15
CA ILE A 277 -0.77 -7.83 1.70
C ILE A 277 -1.91 -7.20 0.93
N GLN A 278 -1.59 -6.30 0.00
CA GLN A 278 -2.55 -5.69 -0.91
C GLN A 278 -3.17 -6.76 -1.83
N ILE A 279 -4.49 -6.73 -1.95
CA ILE A 279 -5.25 -7.68 -2.78
C ILE A 279 -6.28 -7.01 -3.72
N GLY A 280 -6.43 -5.69 -3.65
CA GLY A 280 -7.43 -4.94 -4.42
C GLY A 280 -6.81 -3.87 -5.31
N ALA A 281 -7.65 -3.25 -6.13
CA ALA A 281 -7.27 -2.24 -7.13
C ALA A 281 -6.49 -2.78 -8.35
N TYR A 282 -6.42 -4.09 -8.55
CA TYR A 282 -5.81 -4.70 -9.73
C TYR A 282 -6.66 -4.49 -11.00
N SER A 283 -6.00 -4.52 -12.16
CA SER A 283 -6.65 -4.52 -13.46
C SER A 283 -5.70 -4.97 -14.56
N GLU A 284 -6.24 -5.56 -15.62
CA GLU A 284 -5.52 -5.84 -16.87
C GLU A 284 -4.89 -4.58 -17.51
N TYR A 285 -5.41 -3.39 -17.18
CA TYR A 285 -4.89 -2.13 -17.71
C TYR A 285 -3.56 -1.71 -17.06
N TRP A 286 -3.30 -2.11 -15.82
CA TRP A 286 -2.07 -1.79 -15.08
C TRP A 286 -1.56 -3.02 -14.30
N PRO A 287 -1.26 -4.12 -15.01
CA PRO A 287 -1.08 -5.44 -14.40
C PRO A 287 0.21 -5.56 -13.55
N ASP A 288 1.12 -4.60 -13.65
CA ASP A 288 2.45 -4.69 -13.06
C ASP A 288 2.57 -4.02 -11.68
N ILE A 289 1.58 -3.24 -11.26
CA ILE A 289 1.70 -2.31 -10.13
C ILE A 289 0.69 -2.54 -9.01
N HIS A 290 -0.22 -3.49 -9.17
CA HIS A 290 -1.18 -3.91 -8.14
C HIS A 290 -1.41 -5.42 -8.27
N MET A 291 -1.27 -6.15 -7.16
CA MET A 291 -1.44 -7.60 -7.15
C MET A 291 -2.91 -8.01 -7.25
N THR A 292 -3.16 -9.06 -8.01
CA THR A 292 -4.35 -9.88 -7.85
C THR A 292 -4.30 -10.66 -6.53
N PRO A 293 -5.44 -11.15 -5.99
CA PRO A 293 -5.47 -12.00 -4.79
C PRO A 293 -4.54 -13.21 -4.85
N ALA A 294 -4.42 -13.85 -6.02
CA ALA A 294 -3.50 -14.98 -6.23
C ALA A 294 -2.03 -14.55 -6.19
N GLU A 295 -1.70 -13.40 -6.76
CA GLU A 295 -0.36 -12.81 -6.66
C GLU A 295 -0.03 -12.35 -5.24
N GLY A 296 -1.00 -11.81 -4.51
CA GLY A 296 -0.86 -11.45 -3.09
C GLY A 296 -0.58 -12.69 -2.23
N MET A 297 -1.32 -13.78 -2.44
CA MET A 297 -1.04 -15.05 -1.76
C MET A 297 0.36 -15.57 -2.12
N ARG A 298 0.77 -15.49 -3.39
CA ARG A 298 2.13 -15.85 -3.81
C ARG A 298 3.20 -14.98 -3.15
N ALA A 299 2.99 -13.67 -3.06
CA ALA A 299 3.90 -12.75 -2.38
C ALA A 299 4.04 -13.10 -0.90
N HIS A 300 2.94 -13.40 -0.22
CA HIS A 300 2.95 -13.90 1.15
C HIS A 300 3.80 -15.17 1.29
N LEU A 301 3.57 -16.18 0.46
CA LEU A 301 4.35 -17.42 0.50
C LEU A 301 5.84 -17.16 0.22
N ASP A 302 6.17 -16.32 -0.76
CA ASP A 302 7.57 -15.97 -1.07
C ASP A 302 8.25 -15.26 0.14
N LEU A 303 7.54 -14.39 0.86
CA LEU A 303 8.01 -13.76 2.11
C LEU A 303 8.23 -14.77 3.25
N GLN A 304 7.60 -15.93 3.18
CA GLN A 304 7.67 -17.02 4.15
C GLN A 304 8.59 -18.18 3.71
N GLY A 305 9.48 -17.94 2.75
CA GLY A 305 10.39 -18.98 2.25
C GLY A 305 9.72 -20.03 1.35
N GLY A 306 8.55 -19.70 0.78
CA GLY A 306 7.80 -20.53 -0.16
C GLY A 306 6.91 -21.60 0.50
N GLN A 307 6.71 -21.53 1.81
CA GLN A 307 5.86 -22.47 2.56
C GLN A 307 4.77 -21.74 3.34
N PRO A 308 3.58 -22.36 3.53
CA PRO A 308 2.54 -21.75 4.34
C PRO A 308 2.98 -21.58 5.80
N SER A 309 3.11 -20.34 6.26
CA SER A 309 3.45 -20.00 7.65
C SER A 309 3.12 -18.54 7.97
N GLY A 310 3.04 -18.21 9.25
CA GLY A 310 2.52 -16.90 9.69
C GLY A 310 1.09 -16.65 9.23
N VAL A 311 0.62 -15.41 9.37
CA VAL A 311 -0.75 -15.01 9.00
C VAL A 311 -0.73 -13.94 7.91
N MET A 312 -1.51 -14.13 6.85
CA MET A 312 -1.76 -13.06 5.88
C MET A 312 -2.99 -12.25 6.30
N LEU A 313 -2.83 -10.93 6.45
CA LEU A 313 -3.90 -9.96 6.57
C LEU A 313 -4.09 -9.24 5.22
N PRO A 314 -5.20 -9.44 4.50
CA PRO A 314 -5.42 -8.76 3.24
C PRO A 314 -5.80 -7.29 3.45
N ILE A 315 -5.13 -6.39 2.74
CA ILE A 315 -5.35 -4.94 2.79
C ILE A 315 -5.69 -4.37 1.39
N HIS A 316 -5.93 -3.07 1.30
CA HIS A 316 -6.19 -2.33 0.06
C HIS A 316 -7.50 -2.74 -0.67
N TRP A 317 -8.51 -3.18 0.08
CA TRP A 317 -9.81 -3.59 -0.46
C TRP A 317 -10.98 -3.12 0.45
N ALA A 318 -12.22 -3.28 -0.04
CA ALA A 318 -13.49 -2.96 0.62
C ALA A 318 -13.67 -1.55 1.22
N THR A 319 -12.72 -0.64 1.02
CA THR A 319 -12.73 0.70 1.66
C THR A 319 -12.92 1.80 0.65
N PHE A 320 -12.17 1.80 -0.44
CA PHE A 320 -12.35 2.71 -1.58
C PHE A 320 -12.55 1.91 -2.87
N ASN A 321 -13.36 2.44 -3.78
CA ASN A 321 -13.50 1.89 -5.12
C ASN A 321 -12.47 2.55 -6.05
N LEU A 322 -11.36 1.84 -6.28
CA LEU A 322 -10.20 2.32 -7.05
C LEU A 322 -9.97 1.53 -8.36
N ALA A 323 -10.75 0.48 -8.63
CA ALA A 323 -10.64 -0.33 -9.84
C ALA A 323 -11.99 -0.81 -10.37
N LEU A 324 -11.94 -1.56 -11.46
CA LEU A 324 -13.12 -1.95 -12.23
C LEU A 324 -13.76 -3.26 -11.76
N HIS A 325 -13.03 -4.08 -11.00
CA HIS A 325 -13.49 -5.36 -10.47
C HIS A 325 -14.64 -5.17 -9.46
N PRO A 326 -15.50 -6.18 -9.25
CA PRO A 326 -16.46 -6.21 -8.16
C PRO A 326 -15.78 -5.96 -6.81
N TRP A 327 -16.45 -5.22 -5.92
CA TRP A 327 -15.84 -4.80 -4.64
C TRP A 327 -15.51 -5.97 -3.69
N ASP A 328 -16.24 -7.08 -3.84
CA ASP A 328 -16.16 -8.28 -3.03
C ASP A 328 -15.23 -9.36 -3.61
N GLU A 329 -14.88 -9.25 -4.90
CA GLU A 329 -13.99 -10.20 -5.59
C GLU A 329 -12.63 -10.40 -4.89
N PRO A 330 -11.95 -9.35 -4.36
CA PRO A 330 -10.70 -9.54 -3.64
C PRO A 330 -10.82 -10.51 -2.45
N GLY A 331 -11.86 -10.35 -1.63
CA GLY A 331 -12.08 -11.20 -0.46
C GLY A 331 -12.37 -12.65 -0.84
N GLU A 332 -13.25 -12.86 -1.82
CA GLU A 332 -13.58 -14.20 -2.33
C GLU A 332 -12.33 -14.93 -2.86
N TRP A 333 -11.56 -14.27 -3.73
CA TRP A 333 -10.41 -14.92 -4.37
C TRP A 333 -9.21 -15.09 -3.45
N THR A 334 -9.07 -14.23 -2.42
CA THR A 334 -8.07 -14.47 -1.38
C THR A 334 -8.43 -15.70 -0.55
N GLN A 335 -9.71 -15.89 -0.20
CA GLN A 335 -10.15 -17.08 0.53
C GLN A 335 -9.90 -18.36 -0.28
N ASP A 336 -10.26 -18.36 -1.58
CA ASP A 336 -9.98 -19.49 -2.48
C ASP A 336 -8.48 -19.79 -2.58
N ALA A 337 -7.64 -18.76 -2.75
CA ALA A 337 -6.19 -18.91 -2.86
C ALA A 337 -5.57 -19.42 -1.55
N ALA A 338 -6.12 -19.01 -0.40
CA ALA A 338 -5.69 -19.45 0.92
C ALA A 338 -5.99 -20.92 1.15
N GLU A 339 -7.21 -21.37 0.80
CA GLU A 339 -7.61 -22.77 0.89
C GLU A 339 -6.74 -23.66 0.00
N GLU A 340 -6.49 -23.24 -1.25
CA GLU A 340 -5.61 -23.97 -2.19
C GLU A 340 -4.17 -24.09 -1.66
N ALA A 341 -3.66 -23.05 -0.98
CA ALA A 341 -2.32 -23.04 -0.42
C ALA A 341 -2.21 -23.68 0.97
N GLY A 342 -3.32 -23.94 1.66
CA GLY A 342 -3.32 -24.28 3.09
C GLY A 342 -2.78 -23.16 3.99
N GLN A 343 -2.95 -21.90 3.58
CA GLN A 343 -2.42 -20.72 4.27
C GLN A 343 -3.46 -20.11 5.21
N ALA A 344 -3.02 -19.76 6.43
CA ALA A 344 -3.83 -18.99 7.37
C ALA A 344 -4.00 -17.53 6.91
N VAL A 345 -5.25 -17.09 6.82
CA VAL A 345 -5.61 -15.70 6.47
C VAL A 345 -6.56 -15.15 7.52
N ALA A 346 -6.30 -13.93 7.98
CA ALA A 346 -7.22 -13.17 8.81
C ALA A 346 -8.04 -12.22 7.94
N LEU A 347 -9.37 -12.36 8.02
CA LEU A 347 -10.39 -11.61 7.29
C LEU A 347 -11.27 -10.78 8.26
N PRO A 348 -10.68 -9.91 9.09
CA PRO A 348 -11.44 -9.12 10.06
C PRO A 348 -12.45 -8.20 9.36
N ARG A 349 -13.55 -7.88 10.05
CA ARG A 349 -14.31 -6.67 9.71
C ARG A 349 -13.44 -5.44 9.99
N PRO A 350 -13.63 -4.31 9.28
CA PRO A 350 -12.90 -3.09 9.62
C PRO A 350 -13.08 -2.75 11.10
N GLY A 351 -11.97 -2.58 11.81
CA GLY A 351 -11.91 -2.30 13.26
C GLY A 351 -11.77 -3.53 14.16
N GLU A 352 -11.93 -4.75 13.65
CA GLU A 352 -11.87 -5.95 14.48
C GLU A 352 -10.41 -6.30 14.80
N PRO A 353 -9.99 -6.21 16.08
CA PRO A 353 -8.66 -6.60 16.47
C PRO A 353 -8.50 -8.12 16.48
N PHE A 354 -7.30 -8.59 16.16
CA PHE A 354 -6.94 -10.00 16.35
C PHE A 354 -5.44 -10.15 16.66
N GLU A 355 -5.09 -11.25 17.30
CA GLU A 355 -3.69 -11.65 17.51
C GLU A 355 -3.35 -12.78 16.53
N PRO A 356 -2.25 -12.69 15.75
CA PRO A 356 -1.87 -13.73 14.79
C PRO A 356 -1.66 -15.12 15.40
N ALA A 357 -1.24 -15.18 16.68
CA ALA A 357 -1.08 -16.42 17.43
C ALA A 357 -2.40 -16.97 18.01
N GLY A 358 -3.51 -16.24 17.86
CA GLY A 358 -4.82 -16.57 18.42
C GLY A 358 -5.81 -17.12 17.40
N LYS A 359 -7.10 -17.04 17.74
CA LYS A 359 -8.19 -17.34 16.80
C LYS A 359 -8.28 -16.24 15.75
N LEU A 360 -8.11 -16.61 14.49
CA LEU A 360 -8.22 -15.67 13.38
C LEU A 360 -9.68 -15.40 13.04
N PRO A 361 -10.05 -14.15 12.70
CA PRO A 361 -11.33 -13.87 12.06
C PRO A 361 -11.28 -14.41 10.63
N ASP A 362 -12.18 -15.31 10.26
CA ASP A 362 -12.21 -15.97 8.94
C ASP A 362 -13.59 -15.91 8.29
N GLU A 363 -14.56 -15.22 8.93
CA GLU A 363 -15.92 -15.10 8.42
C GLU A 363 -15.96 -14.22 7.16
N PRO A 364 -16.59 -14.69 6.07
CA PRO A 364 -16.71 -13.93 4.82
C PRO A 364 -17.82 -12.88 4.89
N TRP A 365 -17.67 -11.92 5.81
CA TRP A 365 -18.68 -10.93 6.16
C TRP A 365 -19.19 -10.12 4.97
N TRP A 366 -18.36 -9.91 3.93
CA TRP A 366 -18.73 -9.17 2.73
C TRP A 366 -19.88 -9.83 1.95
N ARG A 367 -20.03 -11.16 2.03
CA ARG A 367 -21.12 -11.92 1.39
C ARG A 367 -22.49 -11.44 1.87
N THR A 368 -22.60 -10.99 3.13
CA THR A 368 -23.85 -10.52 3.74
C THR A 368 -24.33 -9.18 3.18
N VAL A 369 -23.44 -8.39 2.59
CA VAL A 369 -23.71 -7.05 2.07
C VAL A 369 -23.39 -6.91 0.58
N SER A 370 -23.05 -8.01 -0.09
CA SER A 370 -22.85 -8.07 -1.53
C SER A 370 -24.15 -8.23 -2.30
N HIS A 371 -24.14 -7.78 -3.55
CA HIS A 371 -25.20 -8.17 -4.49
C HIS A 371 -25.12 -9.68 -4.75
N PRO A 372 -26.26 -10.39 -4.91
CA PRO A 372 -26.26 -11.80 -5.26
C PRO A 372 -25.36 -12.08 -6.47
N ILE A 373 -24.56 -13.14 -6.37
CA ILE A 373 -23.70 -13.59 -7.45
C ILE A 373 -24.59 -14.32 -8.47
N GLY A 374 -24.92 -13.65 -9.59
CA GLY A 374 -25.76 -14.25 -10.64
C GLY A 374 -25.04 -15.31 -11.48
N GLN A 375 -23.70 -15.33 -11.46
CA GLN A 375 -22.83 -16.34 -12.07
C GLN A 375 -21.55 -16.44 -11.25
N PRO A 376 -20.99 -17.65 -11.02
CA PRO A 376 -19.73 -17.83 -10.29
C PRO A 376 -18.63 -16.92 -10.83
N LEU A 377 -17.89 -16.26 -9.95
CA LEU A 377 -16.73 -15.44 -10.35
C LEU A 377 -15.74 -16.34 -11.09
N SER A 378 -15.53 -16.07 -12.37
CA SER A 378 -14.63 -16.87 -13.20
C SER A 378 -13.18 -16.50 -12.88
N ARG A 379 -12.37 -17.47 -12.46
CA ARG A 379 -10.93 -17.28 -12.28
C ARG A 379 -10.34 -16.76 -13.60
N PRO A 380 -9.47 -15.73 -13.59
CA PRO A 380 -8.58 -15.50 -14.71
C PRO A 380 -7.77 -16.79 -14.90
N ARG A 381 -7.84 -17.42 -16.08
CA ARG A 381 -6.98 -18.59 -16.35
C ARG A 381 -5.54 -18.16 -16.12
N ARG A 382 -4.75 -18.99 -15.42
CA ARG A 382 -3.29 -18.89 -15.46
C ARG A 382 -2.90 -18.72 -16.92
N ALA A 383 -2.27 -17.61 -17.27
CA ALA A 383 -1.55 -17.54 -18.52
C ALA A 383 -0.44 -18.60 -18.39
N GLU A 384 -0.64 -19.76 -19.02
CA GLU A 384 0.45 -20.71 -19.22
C GLU A 384 1.56 -19.92 -19.91
N ALA A 385 2.70 -19.80 -19.23
CA ALA A 385 3.89 -19.26 -19.83
C ALA A 385 4.15 -20.10 -21.08
N ALA A 386 4.03 -19.49 -22.26
CA ALA A 386 4.33 -20.13 -23.52
C ALA A 386 5.79 -20.61 -23.45
N THR A 387 5.98 -21.91 -23.22
CA THR A 387 7.25 -22.58 -23.43
C THR A 387 7.47 -22.59 -24.94
N GLY A 388 8.08 -21.53 -25.44
CA GLY A 388 8.58 -21.47 -26.80
C GLY A 388 9.63 -22.55 -26.98
N THR A 389 9.27 -23.63 -27.68
CA THR A 389 10.23 -24.52 -28.30
C THR A 389 10.93 -23.74 -29.41
N HIS A 390 12.11 -23.21 -29.12
CA HIS A 390 13.04 -22.78 -30.16
C HIS A 390 13.56 -24.03 -30.89
N GLY A 391 12.87 -24.40 -31.96
CA GLY A 391 13.45 -25.20 -33.03
C GLY A 391 14.17 -24.27 -34.01
N GLY A 392 15.44 -24.53 -34.28
CA GLY A 392 16.15 -23.93 -35.40
C GLY A 392 17.61 -23.62 -35.14
N ASP A 393 18.45 -24.65 -35.00
CA ASP A 393 19.82 -24.57 -35.50
C ASP A 393 19.83 -25.27 -36.87
N LEU A 394 19.85 -24.48 -37.92
CA LEU A 394 20.31 -24.90 -39.24
C LEU A 394 21.55 -24.07 -39.56
N ASP A 395 22.69 -24.67 -39.24
CA ASP A 395 24.00 -24.26 -39.65
C ASP A 395 24.16 -24.52 -41.15
N LEU A 396 24.36 -23.46 -41.94
CA LEU A 396 24.78 -23.53 -43.33
C LEU A 396 25.92 -22.54 -43.55
N ALA A 397 27.10 -22.89 -43.06
CA ALA A 397 28.35 -22.41 -43.62
C ALA A 397 28.66 -23.21 -44.90
N GLY A 398 28.75 -22.50 -46.03
CA GLY A 398 29.27 -23.05 -47.28
C GLY A 398 30.79 -23.22 -47.24
N GLU A 399 31.30 -24.18 -48.02
CA GLU A 399 32.39 -24.04 -48.99
C GLU A 399 32.98 -25.41 -49.35
N ARG A 400 33.07 -25.63 -50.68
CA ARG A 400 33.84 -26.64 -51.45
C ARG A 400 33.20 -28.00 -51.73
#